data_AF-A0A1V5WXM0-F1
#
_entry.id   AF-A0A1V5WXM0-F1
#
_cell.length_a   1.000
_cell.length_b   1.000
_cell.length_c   1.000
_cell.angle_alpha   90.00
_cell.angle_beta   90.00
_cell.angle_gamma   90.00
#
_symmetry.space_group_name_H-M   'P 1'
#
loop_
_entity.id
_entity.type
_entity.pdbx_description
1 polymer ?
#
loop_
_entity_poly.entity_id
_entity_poly.type
_entity_poly.pdbx_seq_one_letter_code
_entity_poly.pdbx_strand_id
1 'polypeptide(L)'
;MKKIVLYSLLLSSVCLVSSVAHAGNTTNKNNLVIADHVYVKAVLEDGKVKISWSPYTQEESFSYYKVVRSQNNSNPVYPDDGYIFYSSDKDVVSYTDEKPLKGVSYYRVCQVTASQRICSKDVVKIDNGGQSEGVICTMEYAPVCGSDGKTYGNKCTAGAAGVNVLYEGECKNISSKKEVNCTDSLDTCSIGKDSDIVIKLKENVTTGYQWFVEYDKTKLKLAETEYEGGDCPAGMVGCGHVAVYRFTPLSLGKTNISFKYMRSWESVEPAETKNYKIDILNNFQGGACPVYYDPVCGKDGKTYDNECIANEKGTIVASKGKCANQVGQNMSREELIKLIISLLQSLLSKGNNI
;
A
#
# COMPACT_ATOMS: atom_id res chain seq x y z
N MET A 1 48.98 69.69 -4.50
CA MET A 1 49.24 68.27 -4.85
C MET A 1 49.84 67.57 -3.62
N LYS A 2 49.39 66.35 -3.26
CA LYS A 2 49.84 65.62 -2.05
C LYS A 2 50.60 64.33 -2.42
N LYS A 3 51.24 63.70 -1.42
CA LYS A 3 52.37 62.75 -1.54
C LYS A 3 52.03 61.30 -1.11
N ILE A 4 52.67 60.36 -1.82
CA ILE A 4 53.37 59.14 -1.33
C ILE A 4 52.57 57.96 -0.70
N VAL A 5 52.56 56.87 -1.50
CA VAL A 5 52.64 55.41 -1.26
C VAL A 5 53.07 54.84 0.12
N LEU A 6 52.52 53.69 0.57
CA LEU A 6 53.19 52.35 0.63
C LEU A 6 52.41 51.23 1.38
N TYR A 7 52.69 49.97 0.99
CA TYR A 7 52.24 48.68 1.56
C TYR A 7 50.72 48.36 1.57
N SER A 8 50.26 47.10 1.44
CA SER A 8 50.99 45.82 1.38
C SER A 8 50.69 44.92 0.15
N LEU A 9 50.19 43.68 0.34
CA LEU A 9 50.59 42.47 -0.41
C LEU A 9 49.49 41.35 -0.36
N LEU A 10 49.54 40.22 -1.08
CA LEU A 10 50.59 39.63 -1.95
C LEU A 10 50.06 39.09 -3.31
N LEU A 11 50.11 37.78 -3.61
CA LEU A 11 49.86 37.21 -4.97
C LEU A 11 48.93 35.98 -5.03
N SER A 12 48.35 35.77 -6.21
CA SER A 12 47.85 34.49 -6.73
C SER A 12 48.87 33.84 -7.67
N SER A 13 49.01 32.50 -7.69
CA SER A 13 49.58 31.77 -8.86
C SER A 13 49.54 30.22 -8.80
N VAL A 14 48.89 29.64 -9.82
CA VAL A 14 49.46 28.66 -10.79
C VAL A 14 49.83 27.20 -10.38
N CYS A 15 49.50 26.32 -11.34
CA CYS A 15 50.08 25.01 -11.70
C CYS A 15 49.40 23.69 -11.30
N LEU A 16 49.27 22.84 -12.34
CA LEU A 16 48.96 21.42 -12.29
C LEU A 16 50.26 20.61 -12.13
N VAL A 17 50.21 19.47 -11.44
CA VAL A 17 51.09 18.32 -11.75
C VAL A 17 50.40 17.00 -11.41
N SER A 18 50.76 15.96 -12.17
CA SER A 18 50.22 14.60 -12.09
C SER A 18 50.98 13.72 -11.10
N SER A 19 50.37 12.64 -10.57
CA SER A 19 50.79 11.24 -10.85
C SER A 19 50.30 10.16 -9.85
N VAL A 20 49.76 9.07 -10.42
CA VAL A 20 49.95 7.63 -10.13
C VAL A 20 50.31 7.15 -8.69
N ALA A 21 49.27 6.74 -7.95
CA ALA A 21 49.04 5.42 -7.32
C ALA A 21 50.00 4.74 -6.29
N HIS A 22 49.38 3.78 -5.57
CA HIS A 22 49.90 2.65 -4.76
C HIS A 22 50.22 2.80 -3.24
N ALA A 23 49.31 2.19 -2.45
CA ALA A 23 49.54 1.29 -1.29
C ALA A 23 50.25 1.80 0.00
N GLY A 24 49.93 1.17 1.15
CA GLY A 24 50.83 1.18 2.33
C GLY A 24 50.27 1.60 3.71
N ASN A 25 49.10 1.09 4.11
CA ASN A 25 48.63 0.93 5.51
C ASN A 25 49.55 1.39 6.68
N THR A 26 49.07 2.29 7.56
CA THR A 26 49.25 2.09 9.01
C THR A 26 48.21 2.83 9.88
N THR A 27 47.63 2.08 10.81
CA THR A 27 46.78 2.46 11.98
C THR A 27 47.19 3.75 12.70
N ASN A 28 46.27 4.54 13.29
CA ASN A 28 45.62 4.17 14.56
C ASN A 28 44.32 4.92 14.94
N LYS A 29 43.44 4.19 15.64
CA LYS A 29 42.37 4.60 16.59
C LYS A 29 41.26 5.61 16.17
N ASN A 30 40.05 5.20 16.54
CA ASN A 30 38.81 5.99 16.64
C ASN A 30 38.06 6.33 15.34
N ASN A 31 38.09 5.43 14.34
CA ASN A 31 37.00 5.38 13.36
C ASN A 31 35.77 4.70 14.00
N LEU A 32 34.97 5.47 14.74
CA LEU A 32 33.69 5.02 15.26
C LEU A 32 32.75 4.83 14.06
N VAL A 33 32.35 3.58 13.77
CA VAL A 33 31.31 3.33 12.76
C VAL A 33 29.99 3.83 13.34
N ILE A 34 29.59 5.03 12.94
CA ILE A 34 28.29 5.60 13.29
C ILE A 34 27.23 4.67 12.71
N ALA A 35 26.44 4.05 13.57
CA ALA A 35 25.38 3.14 13.13
C ALA A 35 24.29 3.93 12.39
N ASP A 36 24.11 3.60 11.11
CA ASP A 36 23.07 4.14 10.22
C ASP A 36 21.68 3.54 10.50
N HIS A 37 21.62 2.48 11.31
CA HIS A 37 20.40 1.80 11.73
C HIS A 37 20.43 1.43 13.22
N VAL A 38 19.23 1.36 13.82
CA VAL A 38 19.06 0.87 15.20
C VAL A 38 19.20 -0.65 15.19
N TYR A 39 20.00 -1.21 16.10
CA TYR A 39 19.98 -2.65 16.38
C TYR A 39 18.93 -2.92 17.46
N VAL A 40 18.14 -3.99 17.30
CA VAL A 40 17.09 -4.39 18.24
C VAL A 40 17.25 -5.86 18.62
N LYS A 41 16.97 -6.18 19.88
CA LYS A 41 16.79 -7.56 20.37
C LYS A 41 15.53 -7.61 21.23
N ALA A 42 14.83 -8.74 21.21
CA ALA A 42 13.78 -9.03 22.16
C ALA A 42 13.85 -10.50 22.58
N VAL A 43 13.53 -10.77 23.84
CA VAL A 43 13.52 -12.13 24.43
C VAL A 43 12.22 -12.31 25.20
N LEU A 44 11.56 -13.45 25.02
CA LEU A 44 10.44 -13.89 25.86
C LEU A 44 11.00 -14.61 27.08
N GLU A 45 10.75 -14.07 28.27
CA GLU A 45 11.27 -14.56 29.55
C GLU A 45 10.21 -14.29 30.63
N ASP A 46 9.89 -15.29 31.46
CA ASP A 46 8.83 -15.22 32.48
C ASP A 46 7.46 -14.74 31.97
N GLY A 47 7.13 -15.04 30.71
CA GLY A 47 5.89 -14.61 30.05
C GLY A 47 5.85 -13.14 29.64
N LYS A 48 6.98 -12.42 29.74
CA LYS A 48 7.17 -11.02 29.37
C LYS A 48 8.14 -10.89 28.20
N VAL A 49 8.00 -9.88 27.36
CA VAL A 49 8.96 -9.64 26.27
C VAL A 49 9.88 -8.47 26.66
N LYS A 50 11.13 -8.80 26.99
CA LYS A 50 12.19 -7.82 27.28
C LYS A 50 12.80 -7.36 25.95
N ILE A 51 12.53 -6.12 25.54
CA ILE A 51 13.09 -5.48 24.33
C ILE A 51 14.28 -4.59 24.72
N SER A 52 15.36 -4.63 23.95
CA SER A 52 16.52 -3.74 24.09
C SER A 52 17.04 -3.29 22.72
N TRP A 53 17.72 -2.14 22.68
CA TRP A 53 18.22 -1.55 21.44
C TRP A 53 19.57 -0.86 21.62
N SER A 54 20.21 -0.51 20.49
CA SER A 54 21.46 0.25 20.48
C SER A 54 21.25 1.69 21.01
N PRO A 55 22.12 2.20 21.89
CA PRO A 55 22.10 3.59 22.34
C PRO A 55 22.18 4.60 21.18
N TYR A 56 21.64 5.79 21.37
CA TYR A 56 21.74 6.88 20.42
C TYR A 56 23.10 7.58 20.55
N THR A 57 23.88 7.59 19.46
CA THR A 57 25.27 8.10 19.43
C THR A 57 25.51 9.16 18.35
N GLN A 58 24.45 9.79 17.83
CA GLN A 58 24.54 10.83 16.80
C GLN A 58 24.50 12.23 17.44
N GLU A 59 25.11 13.23 16.82
CA GLU A 59 25.18 14.60 17.37
C GLU A 59 23.92 15.45 17.10
N GLU A 60 22.97 14.97 16.29
CA GLU A 60 21.68 15.63 16.12
C GLU A 60 20.86 15.62 17.43
N SER A 61 19.95 16.60 17.58
CA SER A 61 18.99 16.64 18.68
C SER A 61 18.05 15.43 18.66
N PHE A 62 18.35 14.45 19.51
CA PHE A 62 17.44 13.35 19.84
C PHE A 62 16.08 13.88 20.29
N SER A 63 15.00 13.30 19.79
CA SER A 63 13.63 13.63 20.20
C SER A 63 12.99 12.51 21.00
N TYR A 64 13.01 11.26 20.50
CA TYR A 64 12.48 10.10 21.21
C TYR A 64 12.81 8.74 20.57
N TYR A 65 12.67 7.68 21.38
CA TYR A 65 12.46 6.31 20.94
C TYR A 65 10.97 5.94 20.92
N LYS A 66 10.57 5.02 20.02
CA LYS A 66 9.31 4.27 20.07
C LYS A 66 9.54 2.78 19.82
N VAL A 67 8.87 1.92 20.61
CA VAL A 67 8.76 0.48 20.35
C VAL A 67 7.43 0.22 19.65
N VAL A 68 7.49 -0.26 18.41
CA VAL A 68 6.34 -0.65 17.58
C VAL A 68 6.12 -2.16 17.74
N ARG A 69 4.86 -2.59 17.92
CA ARG A 69 4.47 -4.00 18.03
C ARG A 69 3.23 -4.27 17.18
N SER A 70 3.29 -5.26 16.28
CA SER A 70 2.16 -5.70 15.47
C SER A 70 2.03 -7.23 15.47
N GLN A 71 0.81 -7.75 15.41
CA GLN A 71 0.58 -9.18 15.10
C GLN A 71 0.30 -9.42 13.61
N ASN A 72 -0.16 -8.37 12.91
CA ASN A 72 -0.69 -8.47 11.55
C ASN A 72 0.31 -7.98 10.48
N ASN A 73 1.29 -7.16 10.86
CA ASN A 73 2.38 -6.72 10.00
C ASN A 73 3.71 -7.36 10.43
N SER A 74 4.36 -8.10 9.54
CA SER A 74 5.67 -8.71 9.77
C SER A 74 6.86 -7.73 9.67
N ASN A 75 6.61 -6.49 9.25
CA ASN A 75 7.57 -5.39 9.20
C ASN A 75 6.93 -4.09 9.78
N PRO A 76 6.77 -3.99 11.10
CA PRO A 76 5.98 -2.91 11.72
C PRO A 76 6.50 -1.51 11.41
N VAL A 77 5.59 -0.55 11.22
CA VAL A 77 5.90 0.86 10.91
C VAL A 77 5.10 1.80 11.80
N TYR A 78 5.76 2.80 12.39
CA TYR A 78 5.09 3.94 13.02
C TYR A 78 4.81 5.03 11.96
N PRO A 79 3.57 5.56 11.84
CA PRO A 79 2.50 5.51 12.84
C PRO A 79 1.51 4.34 12.72
N ASP A 80 1.50 3.61 11.61
CA ASP A 80 0.34 2.80 11.19
C ASP A 80 0.11 1.55 12.07
N ASP A 81 1.17 0.91 12.56
CA ASP A 81 1.12 -0.16 13.56
C ASP A 81 1.10 0.36 15.02
N GLY A 82 1.00 1.68 15.21
CA GLY A 82 1.03 2.32 16.52
C GLY A 82 2.38 2.19 17.25
N TYR A 83 2.34 2.16 18.58
CA TYR A 83 3.50 1.89 19.46
C TYR A 83 3.02 1.44 20.85
N ILE A 84 3.85 0.67 21.55
CA ILE A 84 3.59 0.21 22.93
C ILE A 84 4.45 0.91 23.99
N PHE A 85 5.57 1.50 23.57
CA PHE A 85 6.46 2.27 24.46
C PHE A 85 7.03 3.49 23.75
N TYR A 86 7.26 4.55 24.51
CA TYR A 86 7.86 5.82 24.10
C TYR A 86 8.79 6.32 25.20
N SER A 87 9.94 6.87 24.82
CA SER A 87 10.82 7.61 25.72
C SER A 87 11.43 8.81 25.00
N SER A 88 11.32 10.00 25.58
CA SER A 88 12.12 11.17 25.21
C SER A 88 13.47 11.24 25.93
N ASP A 89 13.74 10.31 26.86
CA ASP A 89 15.07 10.09 27.41
C ASP A 89 15.88 9.19 26.46
N LYS A 90 17.05 9.69 26.05
CA LYS A 90 18.00 9.04 25.14
C LYS A 90 18.78 7.88 25.77
N ASP A 91 18.88 7.86 27.10
CA ASP A 91 19.67 6.86 27.84
C ASP A 91 18.81 5.63 28.20
N VAL A 92 17.50 5.70 27.96
CA VAL A 92 16.59 4.54 28.00
C VAL A 92 16.77 3.69 26.73
N VAL A 93 17.47 2.56 26.89
CA VAL A 93 17.82 1.62 25.81
C VAL A 93 17.13 0.25 25.93
N SER A 94 16.12 0.15 26.78
CA SER A 94 15.30 -1.06 26.94
C SER A 94 13.88 -0.75 27.43
N TYR A 95 12.98 -1.70 27.20
CA TYR A 95 11.59 -1.70 27.67
C TYR A 95 11.12 -3.14 27.85
N THR A 96 10.33 -3.42 28.88
CA THR A 96 9.68 -4.73 29.06
C THR A 96 8.21 -4.61 28.73
N ASP A 97 7.78 -5.33 27.70
CA ASP A 97 6.37 -5.58 27.44
C ASP A 97 5.86 -6.58 28.48
N GLU A 98 5.23 -6.02 29.52
CA GLU A 98 4.62 -6.72 30.65
C GLU A 98 3.36 -7.50 30.25
N LYS A 99 2.79 -7.26 29.06
CA LYS A 99 1.56 -7.88 28.57
C LYS A 99 1.69 -8.18 27.05
N PRO A 100 2.61 -9.09 26.68
CA PRO A 100 2.76 -9.50 25.30
C PRO A 100 1.49 -10.23 24.85
N LEU A 101 1.05 -9.95 23.63
CA LEU A 101 -0.13 -10.59 23.04
C LEU A 101 0.14 -12.09 22.84
N LYS A 102 -0.89 -12.94 22.93
CA LYS A 102 -0.74 -14.39 22.72
C LYS A 102 -0.41 -14.72 21.27
N GLY A 103 0.37 -15.78 21.05
CA GLY A 103 0.86 -16.18 19.75
C GLY A 103 1.91 -15.21 19.18
N VAL A 104 1.97 -15.09 17.85
CA VAL A 104 3.03 -14.34 17.17
C VAL A 104 2.87 -12.82 17.31
N SER A 105 3.95 -12.12 17.66
CA SER A 105 4.08 -10.66 17.62
C SER A 105 5.43 -10.26 17.01
N TYR A 106 5.43 -9.19 16.20
CA TYR A 106 6.60 -8.59 15.57
C TYR A 106 6.92 -7.25 16.24
N TYR A 107 8.18 -7.05 16.63
CA TYR A 107 8.66 -5.88 17.37
C TYR A 107 9.72 -5.12 16.57
N ARG A 108 9.66 -3.79 16.63
CA ARG A 108 10.63 -2.89 15.99
C ARG A 108 10.89 -1.67 16.89
N VAL A 109 12.09 -1.09 16.81
CA VAL A 109 12.41 0.16 17.52
C VAL A 109 12.71 1.26 16.51
N CYS A 110 12.18 2.46 16.74
CA CYS A 110 12.50 3.65 15.96
C CYS A 110 13.06 4.75 16.86
N GLN A 111 14.21 5.32 16.47
CA GLN A 111 14.71 6.59 17.00
C GLN A 111 14.26 7.74 16.10
N VAL A 112 13.96 8.89 16.70
CA VAL A 112 13.51 10.09 16.00
C VAL A 112 14.34 11.28 16.47
N THR A 113 14.84 12.05 15.51
CA THR A 113 15.50 13.35 15.71
C THR A 113 14.58 14.46 15.22
N ALA A 114 15.04 15.73 15.28
CA ALA A 114 14.30 16.84 14.69
C ALA A 114 14.17 16.75 13.16
N SER A 115 15.02 15.98 12.48
CA SER A 115 15.11 15.89 11.01
C SER A 115 14.69 14.52 10.46
N GLN A 116 14.90 13.42 11.21
CA GLN A 116 14.84 12.05 10.69
C GLN A 116 14.10 11.07 11.61
N ARG A 117 13.58 9.99 11.01
CA ARG A 117 13.09 8.78 11.69
C ARG A 117 13.90 7.58 11.20
N ILE A 118 14.73 7.02 12.07
CA ILE A 118 15.55 5.84 11.77
C ILE A 118 14.97 4.68 12.57
N CYS A 119 14.46 3.67 11.88
CA CYS A 119 13.95 2.45 12.51
C CYS A 119 14.96 1.31 12.39
N SER A 120 14.85 0.30 13.26
CA SER A 120 15.69 -0.87 13.17
C SER A 120 15.50 -1.56 11.83
N LYS A 121 16.60 -2.01 11.24
CA LYS A 121 16.58 -2.77 9.99
C LYS A 121 15.93 -4.13 10.21
N ASP A 122 16.33 -4.78 11.30
CA ASP A 122 15.75 -6.03 11.76
C ASP A 122 14.45 -5.81 12.52
N VAL A 123 13.60 -6.84 12.49
CA VAL A 123 12.31 -6.92 13.18
C VAL A 123 12.31 -8.22 13.98
N VAL A 124 12.03 -8.14 15.28
CA VAL A 124 12.09 -9.33 16.14
C VAL A 124 10.72 -10.01 16.19
N LYS A 125 10.64 -11.24 15.70
CA LYS A 125 9.46 -12.10 15.85
C LYS A 125 9.56 -12.84 17.20
N ILE A 126 8.53 -12.71 18.02
CA ILE A 126 8.30 -13.52 19.23
C ILE A 126 7.04 -14.35 19.02
N ASP A 127 7.02 -15.59 19.52
CA ASP A 127 5.80 -16.40 19.65
C ASP A 127 5.52 -16.63 21.15
N ASN A 128 4.44 -16.04 21.64
CA ASN A 128 4.03 -16.09 23.04
C ASN A 128 2.86 -17.09 23.21
N GLY A 129 3.17 -18.37 23.00
CA GLY A 129 2.33 -19.50 23.44
C GLY A 129 0.94 -19.58 22.78
N GLY A 130 0.89 -19.82 21.47
CA GLY A 130 -0.36 -20.08 20.73
C GLY A 130 -1.03 -21.43 21.00
N GLN A 131 -1.40 -21.75 22.24
CA GLN A 131 -2.34 -22.84 22.56
C GLN A 131 -3.39 -22.38 23.59
N SER A 132 -4.64 -22.81 23.38
CA SER A 132 -5.82 -22.39 24.14
C SER A 132 -6.22 -23.44 25.18
N GLU A 133 -5.85 -23.21 26.44
CA GLU A 133 -6.53 -23.87 27.56
C GLU A 133 -7.99 -23.39 27.63
N GLY A 134 -8.93 -24.30 27.36
CA GLY A 134 -10.30 -24.26 27.90
C GLY A 134 -11.15 -23.03 27.62
N VAL A 135 -11.11 -22.45 26.42
CA VAL A 135 -12.08 -21.39 26.04
C VAL A 135 -13.47 -22.02 25.87
N ILE A 136 -14.30 -21.92 26.92
CA ILE A 136 -15.69 -22.39 26.89
C ILE A 136 -16.54 -21.38 26.10
N CYS A 137 -17.03 -21.80 24.93
CA CYS A 137 -17.94 -21.02 24.11
C CYS A 137 -19.40 -21.46 24.28
N THR A 138 -20.33 -20.54 24.04
CA THR A 138 -21.74 -20.84 23.87
C THR A 138 -21.97 -21.70 22.62
N MET A 139 -22.98 -22.56 22.65
CA MET A 139 -23.47 -23.31 21.47
C MET A 139 -24.45 -22.47 20.60
N GLU A 140 -24.33 -21.14 20.69
CA GLU A 140 -25.05 -20.19 19.83
C GLU A 140 -24.54 -20.32 18.38
N TYR A 141 -25.45 -20.43 17.43
CA TYR A 141 -25.11 -20.37 16.01
C TYR A 141 -25.30 -18.95 15.47
N ALA A 142 -24.24 -18.15 15.60
CA ALA A 142 -24.12 -16.79 15.06
C ALA A 142 -22.86 -16.77 14.18
N PRO A 143 -22.90 -17.42 13.00
CA PRO A 143 -21.70 -17.83 12.28
C PRO A 143 -20.86 -16.64 11.82
N VAL A 144 -19.55 -16.89 11.70
CA VAL A 144 -18.57 -15.89 11.26
C VAL A 144 -17.56 -16.51 10.32
N CYS A 145 -17.10 -15.74 9.33
CA CYS A 145 -16.02 -16.16 8.45
C CYS A 145 -14.66 -15.76 9.04
N GLY A 146 -13.77 -16.74 9.21
CA GLY A 146 -12.42 -16.56 9.73
C GLY A 146 -11.43 -16.06 8.69
N SER A 147 -10.34 -15.44 9.14
CA SER A 147 -9.23 -14.96 8.32
C SER A 147 -8.44 -16.07 7.61
N ASP A 148 -8.76 -17.33 7.89
CA ASP A 148 -8.26 -18.55 7.26
C ASP A 148 -9.23 -19.15 6.23
N GLY A 149 -10.36 -18.48 5.96
CA GLY A 149 -11.40 -18.95 5.04
C GLY A 149 -12.36 -20.00 5.61
N LYS A 150 -12.33 -20.29 6.93
CA LYS A 150 -13.27 -21.24 7.55
C LYS A 150 -14.45 -20.54 8.22
N THR A 151 -15.64 -21.13 8.09
CA THR A 151 -16.80 -20.76 8.89
C THR A 151 -16.64 -21.28 10.33
N TYR A 152 -16.78 -20.38 11.31
CA TYR A 152 -16.86 -20.71 12.72
C TYR A 152 -18.29 -20.49 13.23
N GLY A 153 -18.78 -21.33 14.14
CA GLY A 153 -20.17 -21.30 14.61
C GLY A 153 -20.54 -20.00 15.35
N ASN A 154 -19.56 -19.36 15.99
CA ASN A 154 -19.66 -18.01 16.53
C ASN A 154 -18.28 -17.37 16.77
N LYS A 155 -18.27 -16.07 17.09
CA LYS A 155 -17.05 -15.27 17.38
C LYS A 155 -16.15 -15.88 18.45
N CYS A 156 -16.72 -16.53 19.47
CA CYS A 156 -15.93 -17.19 20.51
C CYS A 156 -15.17 -18.39 19.92
N THR A 157 -15.82 -19.23 19.12
CA THR A 157 -15.15 -20.40 18.50
C THR A 157 -14.03 -20.02 17.53
N ALA A 158 -14.14 -18.88 16.84
CA ALA A 158 -13.06 -18.32 16.02
C ALA A 158 -11.86 -17.88 16.90
N GLY A 159 -12.13 -17.08 17.95
CA GLY A 159 -11.11 -16.64 18.89
C GLY A 159 -10.42 -17.78 19.66
N ALA A 160 -11.17 -18.83 20.01
CA ALA A 160 -10.65 -20.04 20.66
C ALA A 160 -9.66 -20.81 19.78
N ALA A 161 -9.82 -20.74 18.45
CA ALA A 161 -8.91 -21.26 17.44
C ALA A 161 -7.77 -20.29 17.06
N GLY A 162 -7.72 -19.10 17.65
CA GLY A 162 -6.74 -18.06 17.32
C GLY A 162 -6.98 -17.36 15.96
N VAL A 163 -8.19 -17.45 15.41
CA VAL A 163 -8.53 -16.92 14.08
C VAL A 163 -9.34 -15.63 14.21
N ASN A 164 -8.90 -14.59 13.49
CA ASN A 164 -9.60 -13.31 13.42
C ASN A 164 -10.86 -13.43 12.56
N VAL A 165 -11.95 -12.76 12.95
CA VAL A 165 -13.18 -12.69 12.15
C VAL A 165 -13.05 -11.64 11.05
N LEU A 166 -13.34 -12.04 9.80
CA LEU A 166 -13.45 -11.13 8.64
C LEU A 166 -14.82 -10.45 8.59
N TYR A 167 -15.89 -11.25 8.72
CA TYR A 167 -17.28 -10.77 8.66
C TYR A 167 -18.25 -11.74 9.37
N GLU A 168 -19.44 -11.24 9.67
CA GLU A 168 -20.56 -12.00 10.21
C GLU A 168 -21.33 -12.72 9.08
N GLY A 169 -21.82 -13.92 9.39
CA GLY A 169 -22.29 -14.89 8.41
C GLY A 169 -21.23 -15.94 8.06
N GLU A 170 -21.66 -17.02 7.41
CA GLU A 170 -20.78 -18.09 6.92
C GLU A 170 -19.85 -17.61 5.79
N CYS A 171 -18.68 -18.24 5.63
CA CYS A 171 -17.77 -17.92 4.53
C CYS A 171 -18.43 -18.17 3.18
N LYS A 172 -18.51 -17.11 2.36
CA LYS A 172 -19.06 -17.17 1.00
C LYS A 172 -18.06 -17.87 0.09
N ASN A 173 -18.32 -19.15 -0.18
CA ASN A 173 -17.55 -19.96 -1.13
C ASN A 173 -17.66 -19.43 -2.57
N ILE A 174 -16.81 -18.46 -2.91
CA ILE A 174 -16.37 -18.26 -4.29
C ILE A 174 -15.58 -19.52 -4.64
N SER A 175 -16.09 -20.27 -5.63
CA SER A 175 -15.57 -21.60 -5.97
C SER A 175 -14.08 -21.55 -6.31
N SER A 176 -13.33 -22.58 -5.89
CA SER A 176 -11.90 -22.79 -6.17
C SER A 176 -11.61 -23.09 -7.65
N LYS A 177 -12.02 -22.20 -8.55
CA LYS A 177 -11.70 -22.23 -9.96
C LYS A 177 -10.35 -21.58 -10.19
N LYS A 178 -9.40 -22.41 -10.63
CA LYS A 178 -8.10 -22.01 -11.15
C LYS A 178 -8.21 -21.00 -12.31
N GLU A 179 -9.32 -21.03 -13.05
CA GLU A 179 -9.54 -20.28 -14.29
C GLU A 179 -10.95 -19.65 -14.31
N VAL A 180 -11.04 -18.37 -14.68
CA VAL A 180 -12.31 -17.63 -14.82
C VAL A 180 -12.47 -17.15 -16.26
N ASN A 181 -13.57 -17.54 -16.92
CA ASN A 181 -13.89 -17.10 -18.26
C ASN A 181 -14.55 -15.71 -18.24
N CYS A 182 -13.91 -14.72 -18.86
CA CYS A 182 -14.38 -13.34 -18.97
C CYS A 182 -14.88 -12.96 -20.39
N THR A 183 -14.96 -13.93 -21.32
CA THR A 183 -15.23 -13.71 -22.77
C THR A 183 -16.49 -12.89 -23.04
N ASP A 184 -17.54 -13.14 -22.25
CA ASP A 184 -18.88 -12.57 -22.43
C ASP A 184 -19.21 -11.48 -21.38
N SER A 185 -18.22 -11.01 -20.62
CA SER A 185 -18.39 -10.00 -19.57
C SER A 185 -18.62 -8.60 -20.14
N LEU A 186 -19.88 -8.18 -20.24
CA LEU A 186 -20.28 -6.86 -20.79
C LEU A 186 -19.86 -5.66 -19.91
N ASP A 187 -19.77 -5.83 -18.59
CA ASP A 187 -19.46 -4.74 -17.64
C ASP A 187 -18.00 -4.75 -17.16
N THR A 188 -17.70 -5.61 -16.18
CA THR A 188 -16.39 -5.80 -15.54
C THR A 188 -16.27 -7.25 -15.06
N CYS A 189 -15.18 -7.92 -15.38
CA CYS A 189 -14.88 -9.26 -14.88
C CYS A 189 -14.06 -9.16 -13.58
N SER A 190 -14.70 -9.41 -12.44
CA SER A 190 -14.03 -9.45 -11.14
C SER A 190 -13.43 -10.84 -10.90
N ILE A 191 -12.12 -10.91 -10.63
CA ILE A 191 -11.37 -12.16 -10.48
C ILE A 191 -10.47 -12.12 -9.25
N GLY A 192 -10.27 -13.27 -8.60
CA GLY A 192 -9.31 -13.40 -7.50
C GLY A 192 -7.88 -13.44 -8.03
N LYS A 193 -6.93 -12.85 -7.29
CA LYS A 193 -5.50 -12.78 -7.67
C LYS A 193 -4.88 -14.11 -8.12
N ASP A 194 -5.32 -15.24 -7.57
CA ASP A 194 -4.74 -16.57 -7.85
C ASP A 194 -5.54 -17.38 -8.88
N SER A 195 -6.51 -16.76 -9.56
CA SER A 195 -7.25 -17.31 -10.69
C SER A 195 -6.76 -16.70 -12.00
N ASP A 196 -6.46 -17.53 -13.00
CA ASP A 196 -6.15 -17.07 -14.35
C ASP A 196 -7.41 -16.55 -15.07
N ILE A 197 -7.28 -15.42 -15.76
CA ILE A 197 -8.31 -14.86 -16.63
C ILE A 197 -8.26 -15.57 -17.97
N VAL A 198 -9.40 -16.07 -18.47
CA VAL A 198 -9.52 -16.71 -19.79
C VAL A 198 -10.46 -15.91 -20.68
N ILE A 199 -9.99 -15.53 -21.87
CA ILE A 199 -10.77 -14.84 -22.90
C ILE A 199 -10.62 -15.61 -24.22
N LYS A 200 -11.75 -15.97 -24.83
CA LYS A 200 -11.83 -16.83 -26.03
C LYS A 200 -12.40 -16.05 -27.21
N LEU A 201 -11.57 -15.73 -28.19
CA LEU A 201 -11.96 -14.93 -29.35
C LEU A 201 -12.01 -15.79 -30.60
N LYS A 202 -13.06 -15.64 -31.40
CA LYS A 202 -13.15 -16.27 -32.72
C LYS A 202 -12.22 -15.55 -33.68
N GLU A 203 -11.49 -16.30 -34.48
CA GLU A 203 -10.63 -15.83 -35.57
C GLU A 203 -10.95 -16.60 -36.84
N ASN A 204 -10.75 -15.96 -38.00
CA ASN A 204 -10.61 -16.72 -39.24
C ASN A 204 -9.29 -16.38 -39.91
N VAL A 205 -8.25 -17.14 -39.56
CA VAL A 205 -6.87 -16.97 -40.04
C VAL A 205 -6.73 -17.00 -41.57
N THR A 206 -7.66 -17.64 -42.30
CA THR A 206 -7.61 -17.62 -43.78
C THR A 206 -8.00 -16.27 -44.39
N THR A 207 -8.49 -15.32 -43.57
CA THR A 207 -8.73 -13.93 -43.98
C THR A 207 -7.54 -13.01 -43.73
N GLY A 208 -6.48 -13.48 -43.06
CA GLY A 208 -5.30 -12.70 -42.68
C GLY A 208 -5.49 -11.77 -41.47
N TYR A 209 -6.72 -11.60 -40.97
CA TYR A 209 -6.99 -10.88 -39.73
C TYR A 209 -6.59 -11.72 -38.51
N GLN A 210 -6.13 -11.04 -37.46
CA GLN A 210 -5.77 -11.62 -36.15
C GLN A 210 -6.06 -10.61 -35.02
N TRP A 211 -6.22 -11.09 -33.79
CA TRP A 211 -6.39 -10.22 -32.61
C TRP A 211 -5.04 -9.80 -32.01
N PHE A 212 -4.74 -8.50 -32.10
CA PHE A 212 -3.65 -7.86 -31.36
C PHE A 212 -4.13 -7.46 -29.97
N VAL A 213 -3.34 -7.73 -28.93
CA VAL A 213 -3.74 -7.50 -27.53
C VAL A 213 -2.84 -6.48 -26.81
N GLU A 214 -3.48 -5.52 -26.16
CA GLU A 214 -2.89 -4.46 -25.36
C GLU A 214 -3.38 -4.57 -23.90
N TYR A 215 -2.45 -4.65 -22.95
CA TYR A 215 -2.74 -4.80 -21.52
C TYR A 215 -1.58 -4.25 -20.66
N ASP A 216 -1.87 -3.96 -19.39
CA ASP A 216 -0.86 -3.52 -18.43
C ASP A 216 0.00 -4.70 -17.92
N LYS A 217 1.26 -4.75 -18.39
CA LYS A 217 2.26 -5.77 -18.03
C LYS A 217 2.74 -5.71 -16.57
N THR A 218 2.34 -4.70 -15.79
CA THR A 218 2.56 -4.62 -14.33
C THR A 218 1.37 -5.20 -13.53
N LYS A 219 0.20 -5.34 -14.18
CA LYS A 219 -1.00 -5.95 -13.61
C LYS A 219 -1.18 -7.40 -14.00
N LEU A 220 -0.87 -7.75 -15.25
CA LEU A 220 -1.13 -9.06 -15.83
C LEU A 220 0.10 -9.63 -16.53
N LYS A 221 0.21 -10.96 -16.53
CA LYS A 221 1.11 -11.72 -17.40
C LYS A 221 0.28 -12.59 -18.33
N LEU A 222 0.34 -12.33 -19.63
CA LEU A 222 -0.17 -13.25 -20.65
C LEU A 222 0.70 -14.52 -20.67
N ALA A 223 0.07 -15.69 -20.56
CA ALA A 223 0.68 -16.97 -20.92
C ALA A 223 0.67 -17.16 -22.45
N GLU A 224 1.28 -18.23 -22.96
CA GLU A 224 1.27 -18.51 -24.40
C GLU A 224 -0.16 -18.74 -24.90
N THR A 225 -0.50 -18.15 -26.06
CA THR A 225 -1.86 -18.24 -26.62
C THR A 225 -2.13 -19.65 -27.14
N GLU A 226 -3.16 -20.30 -26.60
CA GLU A 226 -3.64 -21.59 -27.08
C GLU A 226 -4.67 -21.40 -28.20
N TYR A 227 -4.79 -22.37 -29.11
CA TYR A 227 -5.81 -22.36 -30.16
C TYR A 227 -6.70 -23.59 -30.03
N GLU A 228 -7.99 -23.37 -29.80
CA GLU A 228 -9.01 -24.42 -29.87
C GLU A 228 -9.54 -24.51 -31.30
N GLY A 229 -9.50 -25.73 -31.86
CA GLY A 229 -10.02 -26.02 -33.19
C GLY A 229 -11.54 -25.92 -33.23
N GLY A 230 -12.08 -25.28 -34.27
CA GLY A 230 -13.52 -25.25 -34.52
C GLY A 230 -14.03 -26.56 -35.15
N ASP A 231 -15.30 -26.88 -34.92
CA ASP A 231 -15.99 -28.01 -35.58
C ASP A 231 -16.08 -27.79 -37.10
N CYS A 232 -15.09 -28.32 -37.84
CA CYS A 232 -15.15 -28.41 -39.30
C CYS A 232 -15.95 -29.66 -39.73
N PRO A 233 -17.00 -29.51 -40.55
CA PRO A 233 -17.52 -30.63 -41.34
C PRO A 233 -16.42 -31.21 -42.23
N ALA A 234 -16.36 -32.55 -42.33
CA ALA A 234 -15.32 -33.23 -43.09
C ALA A 234 -15.30 -32.77 -44.56
N GLY A 235 -14.15 -32.25 -45.00
CA GLY A 235 -13.94 -31.71 -46.34
C GLY A 235 -14.00 -30.18 -46.47
N MET A 236 -14.37 -29.44 -45.42
CA MET A 236 -14.25 -27.98 -45.40
C MET A 236 -12.85 -27.52 -44.96
N VAL A 237 -12.36 -26.44 -45.57
CA VAL A 237 -11.14 -25.71 -45.18
C VAL A 237 -11.48 -24.25 -44.89
N GLY A 238 -10.76 -23.61 -43.96
CA GLY A 238 -11.00 -22.21 -43.58
C GLY A 238 -12.13 -21.98 -42.56
N CYS A 239 -12.41 -22.98 -41.72
CA CYS A 239 -13.26 -22.82 -40.55
C CYS A 239 -12.66 -21.80 -39.56
N GLY A 240 -13.53 -21.09 -38.83
CA GLY A 240 -13.10 -20.24 -37.73
C GLY A 240 -12.42 -21.04 -36.61
N HIS A 241 -11.30 -20.53 -36.10
CA HIS A 241 -10.59 -21.05 -34.93
C HIS A 241 -10.98 -20.22 -33.70
N VAL A 242 -10.67 -20.70 -32.49
CA VAL A 242 -10.83 -19.94 -31.26
C VAL A 242 -9.47 -19.71 -30.61
N ALA A 243 -8.99 -18.48 -30.62
CA ALA A 243 -7.80 -18.06 -29.90
C ALA A 243 -8.14 -17.90 -28.40
N VAL A 244 -7.38 -18.55 -27.54
CA VAL A 244 -7.57 -18.62 -26.10
C VAL A 244 -6.44 -17.88 -25.39
N TYR A 245 -6.76 -16.71 -24.85
CA TYR A 245 -5.82 -15.86 -24.13
C TYR A 245 -5.98 -16.08 -22.62
N ARG A 246 -4.86 -16.41 -21.96
CA ARG A 246 -4.79 -16.70 -20.52
C ARG A 246 -3.91 -15.68 -19.81
N PHE A 247 -4.43 -14.98 -18.81
CA PHE A 247 -3.67 -13.96 -18.06
C PHE A 247 -3.60 -14.27 -16.57
N THR A 248 -2.39 -14.41 -16.05
CA THR A 248 -2.13 -14.58 -14.61
C THR A 248 -2.00 -13.21 -13.93
N PRO A 249 -2.72 -12.93 -12.81
CA PRO A 249 -2.65 -11.64 -12.13
C PRO A 249 -1.38 -11.41 -11.29
N LEU A 250 -0.62 -10.36 -11.65
CA LEU A 250 0.61 -9.97 -10.97
C LEU A 250 0.32 -9.13 -9.72
N SER A 251 -0.52 -8.09 -9.83
CA SER A 251 -0.87 -7.20 -8.70
C SER A 251 -2.35 -6.80 -8.70
N LEU A 252 -2.84 -6.40 -7.52
CA LEU A 252 -4.27 -6.13 -7.28
C LEU A 252 -4.79 -4.85 -7.95
N GLY A 253 -6.12 -4.76 -8.02
CA GLY A 253 -6.88 -3.59 -8.49
C GLY A 253 -7.32 -3.68 -9.95
N LYS A 254 -7.96 -2.61 -10.41
CA LYS A 254 -8.60 -2.52 -11.73
C LYS A 254 -7.55 -2.39 -12.84
N THR A 255 -7.81 -3.05 -13.97
CA THR A 255 -7.04 -2.93 -15.22
C THR A 255 -7.93 -3.21 -16.44
N ASN A 256 -7.41 -3.00 -17.64
CA ASN A 256 -8.12 -3.27 -18.90
C ASN A 256 -7.29 -4.17 -19.82
N ILE A 257 -7.97 -5.02 -20.59
CA ILE A 257 -7.40 -5.78 -21.70
C ILE A 257 -8.13 -5.35 -22.98
N SER A 258 -7.42 -4.80 -23.95
CA SER A 258 -7.96 -4.38 -25.24
C SER A 258 -7.49 -5.32 -26.34
N PHE A 259 -8.41 -5.77 -27.18
CA PHE A 259 -8.15 -6.61 -28.35
C PHE A 259 -8.60 -5.90 -29.62
N LYS A 260 -7.75 -5.84 -30.65
CA LYS A 260 -8.00 -5.20 -31.94
C LYS A 260 -7.89 -6.22 -33.08
N TYR A 261 -8.96 -6.43 -33.83
CA TYR A 261 -8.99 -7.38 -34.95
C TYR A 261 -8.61 -6.66 -36.24
N MET A 262 -7.40 -6.92 -36.74
CA MET A 262 -6.83 -6.21 -37.88
C MET A 262 -5.79 -7.06 -38.63
N ARG A 263 -5.32 -6.55 -39.77
CA ARG A 263 -4.15 -7.06 -40.49
C ARG A 263 -2.95 -6.17 -40.18
N SER A 264 -1.81 -6.74 -39.82
CA SER A 264 -0.61 -5.98 -39.38
C SER A 264 0.04 -5.12 -40.47
N TRP A 265 -0.34 -5.30 -41.73
CA TRP A 265 0.19 -4.58 -42.89
C TRP A 265 -0.79 -3.55 -43.49
N GLU A 266 -1.98 -3.37 -42.89
CA GLU A 266 -2.98 -2.41 -43.38
C GLU A 266 -3.08 -1.20 -42.43
N SER A 267 -2.84 0.00 -42.96
CA SER A 267 -2.93 1.26 -42.23
C SER A 267 -4.38 1.75 -42.08
N VAL A 268 -5.27 0.88 -41.62
CA VAL A 268 -6.71 1.13 -41.42
C VAL A 268 -7.11 0.85 -39.98
N GLU A 269 -8.23 1.44 -39.55
CA GLU A 269 -8.79 1.17 -38.22
C GLU A 269 -9.17 -0.32 -38.06
N PRO A 270 -9.08 -0.91 -36.85
CA PRO A 270 -9.44 -2.31 -36.62
C PRO A 270 -10.90 -2.60 -36.99
N ALA A 271 -11.13 -3.74 -37.65
CA ALA A 271 -12.46 -4.18 -38.07
C ALA A 271 -13.38 -4.52 -36.88
N GLU A 272 -12.80 -4.92 -35.75
CA GLU A 272 -13.49 -5.05 -34.46
C GLU A 272 -12.51 -4.65 -33.34
N THR A 273 -13.03 -4.09 -32.23
CA THR A 273 -12.24 -3.84 -31.01
C THR A 273 -13.06 -4.26 -29.78
N LYS A 274 -12.47 -5.08 -28.92
CA LYS A 274 -13.08 -5.55 -27.66
C LYS A 274 -12.28 -5.06 -26.47
N ASN A 275 -12.97 -4.49 -25.47
CA ASN A 275 -12.34 -3.93 -24.28
C ASN A 275 -12.93 -4.59 -23.03
N TYR A 276 -12.11 -5.38 -22.34
CA TYR A 276 -12.47 -6.09 -21.13
C TYR A 276 -11.97 -5.32 -19.91
N LYS A 277 -12.89 -4.83 -19.08
CA LYS A 277 -12.55 -4.27 -17.75
C LYS A 277 -12.36 -5.43 -16.79
N ILE A 278 -11.24 -5.44 -16.08
CA ILE A 278 -10.87 -6.49 -15.11
C ILE A 278 -10.74 -5.82 -13.73
N ASP A 279 -11.31 -6.44 -12.69
CA ASP A 279 -11.04 -6.05 -11.30
C ASP A 279 -10.31 -7.19 -10.58
N ILE A 280 -9.00 -7.02 -10.33
CA ILE A 280 -8.14 -8.03 -9.71
C ILE A 280 -8.29 -7.88 -8.19
N LEU A 281 -9.26 -8.60 -7.63
CA LEU A 281 -9.52 -8.62 -6.21
C LEU A 281 -8.46 -9.46 -5.48
N ASN A 282 -8.18 -9.13 -4.22
CA ASN A 282 -7.43 -10.04 -3.37
C ASN A 282 -8.25 -11.33 -3.19
N ASN A 283 -7.61 -12.50 -3.27
CA ASN A 283 -8.32 -13.78 -3.27
C ASN A 283 -8.70 -14.23 -1.85
N PHE A 284 -9.37 -13.36 -1.11
CA PHE A 284 -10.00 -13.67 0.16
C PHE A 284 -11.48 -13.99 -0.07
N GLN A 285 -11.97 -15.06 0.54
CA GLN A 285 -13.36 -15.49 0.38
C GLN A 285 -14.33 -14.52 1.04
N GLY A 286 -14.95 -13.67 0.23
CA GLY A 286 -16.01 -12.74 0.62
C GLY A 286 -15.50 -11.30 0.79
N GLY A 287 -16.18 -10.37 0.12
CA GLY A 287 -15.83 -8.96 0.12
C GLY A 287 -16.14 -8.28 1.45
N ALA A 288 -15.18 -8.31 2.38
CA ALA A 288 -14.91 -7.16 3.23
C ALA A 288 -13.92 -6.25 2.47
N CYS A 289 -14.15 -4.94 2.46
CA CYS A 289 -13.15 -4.02 1.92
C CYS A 289 -11.87 -4.08 2.79
N PRO A 290 -10.67 -4.04 2.18
CA PRO A 290 -9.43 -4.14 2.94
C PRO A 290 -9.33 -3.05 4.02
N VAL A 291 -8.90 -3.42 5.23
CA VAL A 291 -8.78 -2.50 6.38
C VAL A 291 -7.46 -1.70 6.38
N TYR A 292 -6.91 -1.37 5.21
CA TYR A 292 -5.77 -0.44 5.08
C TYR A 292 -6.23 1.00 4.92
N TYR A 293 -5.41 1.95 5.38
CA TYR A 293 -5.73 3.38 5.43
C TYR A 293 -5.10 4.14 4.24
N ASP A 294 -5.85 4.30 3.16
CA ASP A 294 -5.54 5.17 2.01
C ASP A 294 -6.75 6.10 1.78
N PRO A 295 -6.96 7.09 2.67
CA PRO A 295 -8.26 7.73 2.81
C PRO A 295 -8.68 8.49 1.56
N VAL A 296 -9.97 8.46 1.27
CA VAL A 296 -10.60 9.15 0.14
C VAL A 296 -11.77 10.01 0.60
N CYS A 297 -12.04 11.10 -0.12
CA CYS A 297 -13.24 11.90 0.05
C CYS A 297 -14.30 11.46 -0.96
N GLY A 298 -15.50 11.13 -0.50
CA GLY A 298 -16.66 10.88 -1.36
C GLY A 298 -17.35 12.17 -1.83
N LYS A 299 -18.10 12.10 -2.94
CA LYS A 299 -18.92 13.24 -3.44
C LYS A 299 -20.06 13.64 -2.51
N ASP A 300 -20.39 12.80 -1.54
CA ASP A 300 -21.30 13.07 -0.42
C ASP A 300 -20.60 13.80 0.76
N GLY A 301 -19.34 14.20 0.61
CA GLY A 301 -18.59 14.98 1.59
C GLY A 301 -18.05 14.19 2.78
N LYS A 302 -18.17 12.85 2.78
CA LYS A 302 -17.64 11.99 3.84
C LYS A 302 -16.26 11.43 3.48
N THR A 303 -15.42 11.27 4.51
CA THR A 303 -14.14 10.55 4.38
C THR A 303 -14.36 9.06 4.59
N TYR A 304 -13.70 8.25 3.77
CA TYR A 304 -13.69 6.79 3.85
C TYR A 304 -12.24 6.31 3.92
N ASP A 305 -12.00 5.20 4.62
CA ASP A 305 -10.63 4.75 4.90
C ASP A 305 -9.89 4.24 3.66
N ASN A 306 -10.63 3.88 2.59
CA ASN A 306 -10.11 3.68 1.22
C ASN A 306 -11.24 3.67 0.17
N GLU A 307 -10.85 3.66 -1.12
CA GLU A 307 -11.77 3.64 -2.28
C GLU A 307 -12.79 2.49 -2.23
N CYS A 308 -12.40 1.31 -1.74
CA CYS A 308 -13.33 0.17 -1.69
C CYS A 308 -14.51 0.50 -0.77
N ILE A 309 -14.26 1.03 0.43
CA ILE A 309 -15.32 1.35 1.40
C ILE A 309 -16.21 2.49 0.87
N ALA A 310 -15.63 3.48 0.17
CA ALA A 310 -16.42 4.53 -0.50
C ALA A 310 -17.40 3.95 -1.53
N ASN A 311 -16.92 3.08 -2.42
CA ASN A 311 -17.74 2.40 -3.41
C ASN A 311 -18.79 1.46 -2.76
N GLU A 312 -18.41 0.74 -1.70
CA GLU A 312 -19.31 -0.16 -0.94
C GLU A 312 -20.46 0.61 -0.27
N LYS A 313 -20.21 1.84 0.21
CA LYS A 313 -21.26 2.74 0.73
C LYS A 313 -21.94 3.58 -0.36
N GLY A 314 -21.75 3.25 -1.64
CA GLY A 314 -22.49 3.82 -2.77
C GLY A 314 -22.12 5.27 -3.14
N THR A 315 -20.96 5.77 -2.70
CA THR A 315 -20.49 7.12 -3.07
C THR A 315 -19.33 7.04 -4.06
N ILE A 316 -19.22 8.04 -4.93
CA ILE A 316 -18.12 8.15 -5.90
C ILE A 316 -17.02 9.00 -5.26
N VAL A 317 -15.76 8.57 -5.36
CA VAL A 317 -14.61 9.35 -4.88
C VAL A 317 -14.54 10.71 -5.61
N ALA A 318 -14.49 11.79 -4.84
CA ALA A 318 -14.29 13.16 -5.28
C ALA A 318 -12.80 13.55 -5.29
N SER A 319 -12.03 13.10 -4.29
CA SER A 319 -10.59 13.32 -4.20
C SER A 319 -9.88 12.23 -3.39
N LYS A 320 -8.58 12.05 -3.66
CA LYS A 320 -7.68 11.33 -2.73
C LYS A 320 -7.42 12.16 -1.48
N GLY A 321 -7.03 11.49 -0.40
CA GLY A 321 -6.93 12.08 0.94
C GLY A 321 -8.29 12.20 1.61
N LYS A 322 -8.28 12.53 2.91
CA LYS A 322 -9.51 12.87 3.65
C LYS A 322 -10.21 14.05 2.98
N CYS A 323 -11.53 14.16 3.13
CA CYS A 323 -12.21 15.40 2.80
C CYS A 323 -11.57 16.56 3.57
N ALA A 324 -11.30 17.67 2.89
CA ALA A 324 -10.96 18.90 3.57
C ALA A 324 -12.11 19.25 4.53
N ASN A 325 -11.80 19.47 5.81
CA ASN A 325 -12.79 19.91 6.79
C ASN A 325 -13.46 21.18 6.25
N GLN A 326 -14.80 21.18 6.17
CA GLN A 326 -15.62 22.31 5.72
C GLN A 326 -15.70 23.43 6.76
N VAL A 327 -14.55 23.81 7.33
CA VAL A 327 -14.37 25.05 8.09
C VAL A 327 -14.25 26.17 7.08
N GLY A 328 -15.39 26.74 6.68
CA GLY A 328 -15.43 28.04 5.99
C GLY A 328 -15.85 28.06 4.51
N GLN A 329 -16.78 27.21 4.06
CA GLN A 329 -17.60 27.53 2.86
C GLN A 329 -19.10 27.38 3.12
N ASN A 330 -19.62 28.20 4.04
CA ASN A 330 -21.02 28.62 4.07
C ASN A 330 -21.19 29.89 4.95
N MET A 331 -20.47 30.96 4.63
CA MET A 331 -20.95 32.30 5.03
C MET A 331 -22.20 32.59 4.19
N SER A 332 -23.34 32.77 4.86
CA SER A 332 -24.56 33.20 4.20
C SER A 332 -24.37 34.56 3.53
N ARG A 333 -25.20 34.86 2.53
CA ARG A 333 -25.22 36.18 1.88
C ARG A 333 -25.44 37.32 2.89
N GLU A 334 -26.14 37.06 3.99
CA GLU A 334 -26.29 38.03 5.08
C GLU A 334 -25.01 38.27 5.87
N GLU A 335 -24.24 37.22 6.19
CA GLU A 335 -22.98 37.36 6.92
C GLU A 335 -21.92 38.08 6.10
N LEU A 336 -21.88 37.84 4.78
CA LEU A 336 -21.04 38.61 3.86
C LEU A 336 -21.43 40.09 3.83
N ILE A 337 -22.74 40.39 3.80
CA ILE A 337 -23.26 41.77 3.87
C ILE A 337 -22.91 42.43 5.22
N LYS A 338 -23.08 41.72 6.34
CA LYS A 338 -22.71 42.20 7.68
C LYS A 338 -21.22 42.55 7.77
N LEU A 339 -20.34 41.72 7.18
CA LEU A 339 -18.89 41.96 7.13
C LEU A 339 -18.54 43.22 6.31
N ILE A 340 -19.15 43.37 5.13
CA ILE A 340 -18.94 44.53 4.24
C ILE A 340 -19.43 45.83 4.89
N ILE A 341 -20.60 45.82 5.54
CA ILE A 341 -21.13 46.99 6.28
C ILE A 341 -20.17 47.40 7.41
N SER A 342 -19.66 46.44 8.19
CA SER A 342 -18.71 46.71 9.27
C SER A 342 -17.40 47.32 8.76
N LEU A 343 -16.87 46.83 7.63
CA LEU A 343 -15.69 47.40 6.98
C LEU A 343 -15.93 48.82 6.47
N LEU A 344 -17.08 49.09 5.83
CA LEU A 344 -17.43 50.44 5.38
C LEU A 344 -17.59 51.43 6.54
N GLN A 345 -18.20 51.01 7.65
CA GLN A 345 -18.30 51.82 8.88
C GLN A 345 -16.90 52.12 9.48
N SER A 346 -16.00 51.14 9.48
CA SER A 346 -14.61 51.30 9.93
C SER A 346 -13.78 52.25 9.05
N LEU A 347 -14.08 52.31 7.74
CA LEU A 347 -13.47 53.27 6.83
C LEU A 347 -14.03 54.69 7.01
N LEU A 348 -15.35 54.85 7.12
CA LEU A 348 -16.00 56.15 7.32
C LEU A 348 -15.61 56.81 8.65
N SER A 349 -15.47 56.03 9.72
CA SER A 349 -14.99 56.53 11.03
C SER A 349 -13.51 56.94 11.05
N LYS A 350 -12.69 56.42 10.14
CA LYS A 350 -11.29 56.82 9.97
C LYS A 350 -11.11 58.00 9.01
N GLY A 351 -12.03 58.19 8.07
CA GLY A 351 -12.03 59.33 7.14
C GLY A 351 -12.33 60.69 7.78
N ASN A 352 -12.80 60.73 9.03
CA ASN A 352 -13.18 61.94 9.76
C ASN A 352 -12.11 62.47 10.74
N ASN A 353 -10.84 62.07 10.61
CA ASN A 353 -9.72 62.51 11.44
C ASN A 353 -8.47 62.88 10.61
N ILE A 354 -8.67 63.67 9.54
CA ILE A 354 -7.64 64.38 8.76
C ILE A 354 -8.17 65.79 8.47
#